data_AF-A0A1M3KXH1-F1
#
_entry.id   AF-A0A1M3KXH1-F1
#
_cell.length_a   1.000
_cell.length_b   1.000
_cell.length_c   1.000
_cell.angle_alpha   90.00
_cell.angle_beta   90.00
_cell.angle_gamma   90.00
#
_symmetry.space_group_name_H-M   'P 1'
#
loop_
_entity.id
_entity.type
_entity.pdbx_description
1 polymer ?
#
loop_
_entity_poly.entity_id
_entity_poly.type
_entity_poly.pdbx_seq_one_letter_code
_entity_poly.pdbx_strand_id
1 'polypeptide(L)'
;MKMKRNHIELSTTHYVGLVIAMAVCLVVFGTGSVSAQTLVTNGATIHIRENAQVVVNGNTEIRTGDVRVYNQARVEFRGDVNVVRGGLYMLQDSYARVVRNLVVANDGIVWRYAPGSLDVEGSIFNRGELTNDGEINIGKP
;
A
#
# COMPACT_ATOMS: atom_id res chain seq x y z
N MET A 1 -28.49 17.52 77.71
CA MET A 1 -28.44 16.22 77.01
C MET A 1 -26.99 15.90 76.69
N LYS A 2 -26.57 14.65 76.87
CA LYS A 2 -25.27 14.03 76.48
C LYS A 2 -24.82 14.53 75.08
N MET A 3 -23.55 14.60 74.68
CA MET A 3 -22.46 13.65 74.91
C MET A 3 -21.09 14.22 74.47
N LYS A 4 -20.02 13.76 75.12
CA LYS A 4 -18.60 13.77 74.67
C LYS A 4 -18.41 13.04 73.32
N ARG A 5 -17.22 13.25 72.74
CA ARG A 5 -16.37 12.35 71.91
C ARG A 5 -16.24 12.81 70.45
N ASN A 6 -15.13 12.62 69.76
CA ASN A 6 -13.74 12.25 70.06
C ASN A 6 -12.99 12.53 68.75
N HIS A 7 -11.72 12.95 68.86
CA HIS A 7 -10.75 12.94 67.78
C HIS A 7 -10.74 11.59 67.06
N ILE A 8 -10.71 11.61 65.72
CA ILE A 8 -10.34 10.44 64.90
C ILE A 8 -9.25 10.91 63.95
N GLU A 9 -8.02 10.47 64.24
CA GLU A 9 -6.88 10.54 63.33
C GLU A 9 -7.08 9.52 62.21
N LEU A 10 -7.01 9.96 60.95
CA LEU A 10 -7.00 9.06 59.81
C LEU A 10 -5.56 8.69 59.46
N SER A 11 -5.21 7.49 59.92
CA SER A 11 -4.02 6.71 59.59
C SER A 11 -3.86 6.55 58.08
N THR A 12 -2.62 6.76 57.62
CA THR A 12 -2.04 6.28 56.36
C THR A 12 -2.45 4.84 56.05
N THR A 13 -2.71 4.50 54.78
CA THR A 13 -2.02 3.45 53.97
C THR A 13 -2.75 3.28 52.60
N HIS A 14 -1.97 3.02 51.55
CA HIS A 14 -2.32 2.43 50.24
C HIS A 14 -2.59 3.38 49.07
N TYR A 15 -1.52 3.99 48.55
CA TYR A 15 -1.40 4.21 47.11
C TYR A 15 -0.09 3.59 46.63
N VAL A 16 -0.13 3.12 45.38
CA VAL A 16 1.00 2.67 44.54
C VAL A 16 1.40 1.21 44.74
N GLY A 17 0.95 0.36 43.82
CA GLY A 17 1.55 -0.97 43.66
C GLY A 17 0.72 -2.07 43.00
N LEU A 18 -0.31 -1.76 42.18
CA LEU A 18 -0.97 -2.77 41.35
C LEU A 18 -0.88 -2.39 39.87
N VAL A 19 0.35 -2.41 39.36
CA VAL A 19 0.58 -2.66 37.93
C VAL A 19 0.92 -4.13 37.84
N ILE A 20 0.00 -4.96 37.35
CA ILE A 20 0.18 -6.19 36.57
C ILE A 20 -1.23 -6.79 36.43
N ALA A 21 -1.96 -6.29 35.45
CA ALA A 21 -3.04 -7.01 34.78
C ALA A 21 -2.97 -6.60 33.31
N MET A 22 -1.82 -6.88 32.69
CA MET A 22 -1.65 -6.75 31.25
C MET A 22 -2.46 -7.90 30.63
N ALA A 23 -3.72 -7.61 30.30
CA ALA A 23 -4.57 -8.52 29.58
C ALA A 23 -3.88 -8.90 28.26
N VAL A 24 -3.38 -10.13 28.19
CA VAL A 24 -2.98 -10.75 26.93
C VAL A 24 -4.27 -11.08 26.19
N CYS A 25 -4.81 -10.09 25.47
CA CYS A 25 -5.77 -10.34 24.41
C CYS A 25 -5.01 -10.98 23.25
N LEU A 26 -4.92 -12.32 23.26
CA LEU A 26 -4.55 -13.09 22.08
C LEU A 26 -5.68 -12.91 21.05
N VAL A 27 -5.54 -11.90 20.18
CA VAL A 27 -6.40 -11.78 18.99
C VAL A 27 -5.97 -12.88 18.04
N VAL A 28 -6.72 -13.97 18.04
CA VAL A 28 -6.68 -14.96 16.97
C VAL A 28 -7.22 -14.26 15.74
N PHE A 29 -6.33 -13.72 14.90
CA PHE A 29 -6.70 -13.31 13.55
C PHE A 29 -7.13 -14.58 12.81
N GLY A 30 -8.44 -14.77 12.67
CA GLY A 30 -8.97 -15.77 11.76
C GLY A 30 -8.34 -15.56 10.39
N THR A 31 -7.90 -16.65 9.76
CA THR A 31 -7.44 -16.69 8.37
C THR A 31 -8.61 -16.53 7.41
N GLY A 32 -9.46 -15.52 7.65
CA GLY A 32 -10.45 -15.11 6.67
C GLY A 32 -9.67 -14.54 5.50
N SER A 33 -9.82 -15.14 4.32
CA SER A 33 -9.35 -14.56 3.07
C SER A 33 -9.93 -13.16 2.96
N VAL A 34 -9.15 -12.15 3.32
CA VAL A 34 -9.51 -10.76 3.10
C VAL A 34 -9.60 -10.64 1.58
N SER A 35 -10.78 -10.28 1.05
CA SER A 35 -10.91 -10.00 -0.39
C SER A 35 -9.78 -9.05 -0.76
N ALA A 36 -8.89 -9.47 -1.65
CA ALA A 36 -7.78 -8.62 -2.07
C ALA A 36 -8.37 -7.31 -2.60
N GLN A 37 -8.12 -6.20 -1.90
CA GLN A 37 -8.67 -4.90 -2.26
C GLN A 37 -8.11 -4.50 -3.63
N THR A 38 -9.00 -4.25 -4.60
CA THR A 38 -8.58 -3.75 -5.91
C THR A 38 -8.49 -2.23 -5.89
N LEU A 39 -7.33 -1.67 -6.21
CA LEU A 39 -7.21 -0.26 -6.56
C LEU A 39 -7.79 -0.06 -7.97
N VAL A 40 -8.81 0.78 -8.11
CA VAL A 40 -9.41 1.07 -9.41
C VAL A 40 -9.24 2.54 -9.76
N THR A 41 -8.63 2.81 -10.91
CA THR A 41 -8.60 4.13 -11.52
C THR A 41 -9.62 4.16 -12.65
N ASN A 42 -10.58 5.09 -12.58
CA ASN A 42 -11.65 5.23 -13.56
C ASN A 42 -11.91 6.70 -13.90
N GLY A 43 -10.96 7.31 -14.61
CA GLY A 43 -11.05 8.65 -15.20
C GLY A 43 -10.21 9.68 -14.47
N ALA A 44 -9.73 9.35 -13.26
CA ALA A 44 -8.82 10.18 -12.50
C ALA A 44 -7.35 9.91 -12.88
N THR A 45 -6.47 10.87 -12.60
CA THR A 45 -5.03 10.63 -12.59
C THR A 45 -4.53 10.53 -11.16
N ILE A 46 -3.90 9.41 -10.81
CA ILE A 46 -3.16 9.26 -9.56
C ILE A 46 -1.72 9.73 -9.79
N HIS A 47 -1.29 10.73 -9.03
CA HIS A 47 0.10 11.17 -9.03
C HIS A 47 0.79 10.67 -7.76
N ILE A 48 1.87 9.91 -7.91
CA ILE A 48 2.73 9.44 -6.82
C ILE A 48 4.07 10.18 -6.94
N ARG A 49 4.39 11.04 -5.98
CA ARG A 49 5.49 12.03 -6.09
C ARG A 49 6.31 12.10 -4.81
N GLU A 50 7.36 12.91 -4.84
CA GLU A 50 8.08 13.40 -3.65
C GLU A 50 8.67 12.26 -2.80
N ASN A 51 9.35 11.29 -3.43
CA ASN A 51 9.93 10.13 -2.74
C ASN A 51 8.91 9.25 -2.00
N ALA A 52 7.61 9.38 -2.31
CA ALA A 52 6.58 8.58 -1.66
C ALA A 52 6.82 7.08 -1.88
N GLN A 53 6.52 6.29 -0.86
CA GLN A 53 6.46 4.83 -0.94
C GLN A 53 5.00 4.40 -0.86
N VAL A 54 4.50 3.76 -1.92
CA VAL A 54 3.12 3.29 -2.03
C VAL A 54 3.12 1.79 -2.22
N VAL A 55 2.28 1.09 -1.44
CA VAL A 55 2.07 -0.35 -1.58
C VAL A 55 0.59 -0.60 -1.83
N VAL A 56 0.28 -1.30 -2.92
CA VAL A 56 -1.05 -1.79 -3.23
C VAL A 56 -1.10 -3.28 -2.91
N ASN A 57 -1.80 -3.64 -1.83
CA ASN A 57 -1.87 -5.01 -1.29
C ASN A 57 -2.82 -5.96 -2.05
N GLY A 58 -3.32 -5.54 -3.21
CA GLY A 58 -4.19 -6.34 -4.07
C GLY A 58 -4.01 -5.99 -5.53
N ASN A 59 -5.02 -6.30 -6.34
CA ASN A 59 -4.96 -6.02 -7.78
C ASN A 59 -5.08 -4.53 -8.05
N THR A 60 -4.58 -4.10 -9.20
CA THR A 60 -4.79 -2.74 -9.72
C THR A 60 -5.45 -2.81 -11.07
N GLU A 61 -6.48 -1.99 -11.27
CA GLU A 61 -7.19 -1.88 -12.53
C GLU A 61 -7.24 -0.41 -12.97
N ILE A 62 -6.56 -0.08 -14.07
CA ILE A 62 -6.61 1.23 -14.71
C ILE A 62 -7.61 1.13 -15.85
N ARG A 63 -8.89 1.41 -15.54
CA ARG A 63 -10.01 1.32 -16.48
C ARG A 63 -10.05 2.51 -17.43
N THR A 64 -9.84 3.70 -16.88
CA THR A 64 -9.67 4.98 -17.58
C THR A 64 -8.83 5.89 -16.68
N GLY A 65 -8.20 6.93 -17.24
CA GLY A 65 -7.28 7.79 -16.49
C GLY A 65 -5.90 7.15 -16.30
N ASP A 66 -5.06 7.70 -15.42
CA ASP A 66 -3.64 7.35 -15.37
C ASP A 66 -3.13 7.10 -13.94
N VAL A 67 -2.09 6.28 -13.82
CA VAL A 67 -1.21 6.22 -12.65
C VAL A 67 0.16 6.70 -13.08
N ARG A 68 0.64 7.78 -12.48
CA ARG A 68 1.91 8.42 -12.84
C ARG A 68 2.83 8.49 -11.61
N VAL A 69 3.98 7.85 -11.71
CA VAL A 69 5.01 7.79 -10.67
C VAL A 69 6.15 8.71 -11.07
N TYR A 70 6.60 9.55 -10.15
CA TYR A 70 7.57 10.62 -10.42
C TYR A 70 8.71 10.62 -9.39
N ASN A 71 9.79 11.33 -9.70
CA ASN A 71 10.77 11.90 -8.75
C ASN A 71 11.11 10.96 -7.58
N GLN A 72 11.85 9.89 -7.84
CA GLN A 72 12.31 8.91 -6.85
C GLN A 72 11.22 8.16 -6.08
N ALA A 73 9.95 8.41 -6.38
CA ALA A 73 8.86 7.71 -5.74
C ALA A 73 8.82 6.25 -6.17
N ARG A 74 8.38 5.40 -5.24
CA ARG A 74 8.37 3.95 -5.37
C ARG A 74 6.94 3.44 -5.19
N VAL A 75 6.49 2.62 -6.13
CA VAL A 75 5.22 1.91 -6.02
C VAL A 75 5.41 0.40 -6.13
N GLU A 76 4.83 -0.35 -5.21
CA GLU A 76 4.79 -1.81 -5.24
C GLU A 76 3.34 -2.27 -5.41
N PHE A 77 3.06 -2.90 -6.55
CA PHE A 77 1.79 -3.56 -6.84
C PHE A 77 1.93 -5.06 -6.52
N ARG A 78 1.35 -5.49 -5.41
CA ARG A 78 1.47 -6.89 -4.96
C ARG A 78 0.55 -7.85 -5.70
N GLY A 79 -0.53 -7.35 -6.30
CA GLY A 79 -1.43 -8.12 -7.17
C GLY A 79 -1.10 -7.97 -8.65
N ASP A 80 -2.03 -8.41 -9.50
CA ASP A 80 -1.95 -8.16 -10.94
C ASP A 80 -2.27 -6.68 -11.24
N VAL A 81 -1.57 -6.11 -12.22
CA VAL A 81 -1.85 -4.76 -12.75
C VAL A 81 -2.47 -4.91 -14.12
N ASN A 82 -3.72 -4.47 -14.27
CA ASN A 82 -4.45 -4.49 -15.54
C ASN A 82 -4.65 -3.06 -16.03
N VAL A 83 -3.96 -2.69 -17.10
CA VAL A 83 -4.12 -1.41 -17.79
C VAL A 83 -5.09 -1.62 -18.95
N VAL A 84 -6.36 -1.29 -18.74
CA VAL A 84 -7.44 -1.57 -19.70
C VAL A 84 -7.55 -0.46 -20.74
N ARG A 85 -7.71 0.78 -20.27
CA ARG A 85 -7.75 2.00 -21.07
C ARG A 85 -7.23 3.13 -20.18
N GLY A 86 -6.29 3.93 -20.68
CA GLY A 86 -5.49 4.85 -19.84
C GLY A 86 -4.06 4.36 -19.68
N GLY A 87 -3.30 4.86 -18.68
CA GLY A 87 -1.91 4.41 -18.59
C GLY A 87 -1.20 4.39 -17.24
N LEU A 88 -0.13 3.60 -17.22
CA LEU A 88 0.84 3.50 -16.14
C LEU A 88 2.18 4.11 -16.61
N TYR A 89 2.62 5.16 -15.93
CA TYR A 89 3.78 5.94 -16.34
C TYR A 89 4.83 5.96 -15.24
N MET A 90 6.04 5.51 -15.57
CA MET A 90 7.22 5.68 -14.74
C MET A 90 8.01 6.86 -15.32
N LEU A 91 7.98 7.99 -14.62
CA LEU A 91 8.55 9.25 -15.05
C LEU A 91 9.76 9.60 -14.17
N GLN A 92 10.77 10.23 -14.77
CA GLN A 92 12.03 10.58 -14.08
C GLN A 92 12.64 9.35 -13.39
N ASP A 93 13.36 9.49 -12.28
CA ASP A 93 13.99 8.40 -11.53
C ASP A 93 13.04 7.63 -10.60
N SER A 94 11.78 7.46 -11.02
CA SER A 94 10.78 6.68 -10.29
C SER A 94 10.99 5.16 -10.44
N TYR A 95 10.41 4.40 -9.52
CA TYR A 95 10.45 2.93 -9.53
C TYR A 95 9.06 2.33 -9.34
N ALA A 96 8.70 1.39 -10.21
CA ALA A 96 7.50 0.57 -10.06
C ALA A 96 7.86 -0.91 -10.06
N ARG A 97 7.28 -1.66 -9.12
CA ARG A 97 7.40 -3.12 -9.05
C ARG A 97 6.02 -3.76 -9.13
N VAL A 98 5.84 -4.69 -10.05
CA VAL A 98 4.66 -5.54 -10.19
C VAL A 98 5.03 -6.96 -9.78
N VAL A 99 4.51 -7.41 -8.64
CA VAL A 99 4.88 -8.72 -8.06
C VAL A 99 4.23 -9.88 -8.81
N ARG A 100 3.05 -9.66 -9.42
CA ARG A 100 2.38 -10.66 -10.25
C ARG A 100 2.49 -10.28 -11.72
N ASN A 101 1.38 -10.27 -12.44
CA ASN A 101 1.40 -10.02 -13.88
C ASN A 101 1.08 -8.56 -14.19
N LEU A 102 1.66 -8.08 -15.27
CA LEU A 102 1.28 -6.82 -15.90
C LEU A 102 0.51 -7.16 -17.19
N VAL A 103 -0.74 -6.73 -17.26
CA VAL A 103 -1.58 -6.88 -18.44
C VAL A 103 -1.84 -5.50 -19.04
N VAL A 104 -1.53 -5.34 -20.31
CA VAL A 104 -1.78 -4.11 -21.07
C VAL A 104 -2.76 -4.48 -22.17
N ALA A 105 -4.02 -4.07 -22.02
CA ALA A 105 -5.06 -4.33 -23.01
C ALA A 105 -4.90 -3.41 -24.23
N ASN A 106 -5.69 -3.63 -25.28
CA ASN A 106 -5.56 -2.93 -26.58
C ASN A 106 -5.51 -1.39 -26.48
N ASP A 107 -6.26 -0.80 -25.55
CA ASP A 107 -6.31 0.66 -25.33
C ASP A 107 -5.46 1.11 -24.12
N GLY A 108 -4.71 0.17 -23.52
CA GLY A 108 -3.86 0.42 -22.37
C GLY A 108 -2.47 0.89 -22.80
N ILE A 109 -1.90 1.79 -22.01
CA ILE A 109 -0.57 2.37 -22.24
C ILE A 109 0.29 2.12 -21.01
N VAL A 110 1.45 1.50 -21.20
CA VAL A 110 2.51 1.48 -20.19
C VAL A 110 3.70 2.18 -20.79
N TRP A 111 4.17 3.21 -20.11
CA TRP A 111 5.34 3.96 -20.57
C TRP A 111 6.35 4.10 -19.45
N ARG A 112 7.50 3.47 -19.66
CA ARG A 112 8.67 3.69 -18.83
C ARG A 112 9.56 4.71 -19.52
N TYR A 113 9.66 5.92 -18.97
CA TYR A 113 10.60 6.95 -19.42
C TYR A 113 11.93 6.75 -18.71
N ALA A 114 13.05 6.88 -19.41
CA ALA A 114 14.34 6.98 -18.72
C ALA A 114 14.42 8.26 -17.86
N PRO A 115 15.02 8.21 -16.65
CA PRO A 115 15.74 7.08 -16.03
C PRO A 115 14.87 6.13 -15.18
N GLY A 116 13.55 6.16 -15.28
CA GLY A 116 12.65 5.38 -14.43
C GLY A 116 12.77 3.89 -14.67
N SER A 117 12.32 3.08 -13.71
CA SER A 117 12.48 1.61 -13.76
C SER A 117 11.16 0.90 -13.50
N LEU A 118 10.96 -0.21 -14.21
CA LEU A 118 9.81 -1.10 -14.03
C LEU A 118 10.31 -2.54 -13.92
N ASP A 119 10.02 -3.15 -12.78
CA ASP A 119 10.25 -4.57 -12.56
C ASP A 119 8.91 -5.32 -12.54
N VAL A 120 8.82 -6.43 -13.27
CA VAL A 120 7.66 -7.31 -13.29
C VAL A 120 8.11 -8.73 -12.97
N GLU A 121 7.78 -9.24 -11.78
CA GLU A 121 8.20 -10.58 -11.35
C GLU A 121 7.46 -11.70 -12.07
N GLY A 122 6.20 -11.46 -12.45
CA GLY A 122 5.40 -12.39 -13.23
C GLY A 122 5.61 -12.18 -14.74
N SER A 123 4.52 -12.30 -15.49
CA SER A 123 4.55 -12.13 -16.95
C SER A 123 3.98 -10.77 -17.38
N ILE A 124 4.45 -10.29 -18.53
CA ILE A 124 3.85 -9.15 -19.22
C ILE A 124 2.99 -9.68 -20.37
N PHE A 125 1.70 -9.38 -20.33
CA PHE A 125 0.75 -9.67 -21.40
C PHE A 125 0.37 -8.37 -22.11
N ASN A 126 1.10 -8.02 -23.18
CA ASN A 126 0.86 -6.79 -23.92
C ASN A 126 0.02 -7.02 -25.18
N ARG A 127 -1.08 -6.29 -25.29
CA ARG A 127 -1.87 -6.10 -26.53
C ARG A 127 -2.06 -4.63 -26.89
N GLY A 128 -1.64 -3.71 -26.01
CA GLY A 128 -1.68 -2.26 -26.22
C GLY A 128 -0.28 -1.70 -26.45
N GLU A 129 -0.06 -0.50 -25.92
CA GLU A 129 1.22 0.19 -26.04
C GLU A 129 2.10 -0.08 -24.80
N LEU A 130 3.29 -0.63 -25.03
CA LEU A 130 4.34 -0.76 -24.03
C LEU A 130 5.60 -0.09 -24.58
N THR A 131 5.85 1.14 -24.12
CA THR A 131 7.00 1.93 -24.55
C THR A 131 8.08 1.95 -23.47
N ASN A 132 9.32 1.69 -23.90
CA ASN A 132 10.47 1.50 -23.03
C ASN A 132 11.73 2.19 -23.58
N ASP A 133 12.05 3.36 -23.04
CA ASP A 133 13.27 4.14 -23.34
C ASP A 133 14.55 3.69 -22.56
N GLY A 134 14.67 2.43 -22.11
CA GLY A 134 15.54 2.05 -20.97
C GLY A 134 15.35 0.58 -20.55
N GLU A 135 15.34 0.25 -19.26
CA GLU A 135 15.28 -1.15 -18.78
C GLU A 135 13.93 -1.52 -18.15
N ILE A 136 13.36 -2.65 -18.60
CA ILE A 136 12.27 -3.35 -17.93
C ILE A 136 12.80 -4.72 -17.55
N ASN A 137 12.75 -5.05 -16.26
CA ASN A 137 13.17 -6.35 -15.75
C ASN A 137 11.96 -7.28 -15.66
N ILE A 138 12.09 -8.50 -16.17
CA ILE A 138 11.01 -9.50 -16.16
C ILE A 138 11.52 -10.78 -15.50
N GLY A 139 10.70 -11.32 -14.59
CA GLY A 139 11.00 -12.51 -13.82
C GLY A 139 11.40 -12.18 -12.38
N LYS A 140 11.43 -13.22 -11.55
CA LYS A 140 11.95 -13.09 -10.19
C LYS A 140 13.47 -12.89 -10.27
N PRO A 141 14.06 -12.01 -9.44
CA PRO A 141 15.51 -11.98 -9.25
C PRO A 141 16.04 -13.32 -8.73
#